data_AF-A0A2N5Z3Q3-F1
#
_entry.id   AF-A0A2N5Z3Q3-F1
#
_cell.length_a   1.000
_cell.length_b   1.000
_cell.length_c   1.000
_cell.angle_alpha   90.00
_cell.angle_beta   90.00
_cell.angle_gamma   90.00
#
_symmetry.space_group_name_H-M   'P 1'
#
loop_
_entity.id
_entity.type
_entity.pdbx_description
1 polymer ?
#
loop_
_entity_poly.entity_id
_entity_poly.type
_entity_poly.pdbx_seq_one_letter_code
_entity_poly.pdbx_strand_id
1 'polypeptide(L)'
;MFAAMLLSNLSALLAVAKRKKYRLYAMLAFLSLAIGGMILGPIVQKFAFGEFWTGIPFGYDLTDNKTLIAFIFWTLAFILNLKGRRPWVVVLAAVILLAVYSIPHSMMGSELNYSSGQITTG
;
A
#
# COMPACT_ATOMS: atom_id res chain seq x y z
N MET A 1 6.03 3.74 -3.56
CA MET A 1 5.91 2.31 -3.22
C MET A 1 7.20 1.69 -2.67
N PHE A 2 8.33 1.72 -3.39
CA PHE A 2 9.58 1.08 -2.93
C PHE A 2 10.05 1.49 -1.52
N ALA A 3 10.09 2.80 -1.23
CA ALA A 3 10.50 3.29 0.09
C ALA A 3 9.60 2.75 1.22
N ALA A 4 8.28 2.68 0.99
CA ALA A 4 7.34 2.11 1.95
C ALA A 4 7.62 0.62 2.19
N MET A 5 7.91 -0.16 1.14
CA MET A 5 8.27 -1.58 1.27
C MET A 5 9.59 -1.77 2.03
N LEU A 6 10.61 -0.99 1.72
CA LEU A 6 11.91 -1.05 2.41
C LEU A 6 11.77 -0.74 3.91
N LEU A 7 11.08 0.37 4.24
CA LEU A 7 10.85 0.79 5.62
C LEU A 7 9.92 -0.19 6.37
N SER A 8 8.92 -0.74 5.69
CA SER A 8 8.05 -1.79 6.19
C SER A 8 8.86 -3.00 6.64
N ASN A 9 9.68 -3.56 5.74
CA ASN A 9 10.48 -4.75 6.01
C ASN A 9 11.49 -4.49 7.13
N LEU A 10 12.14 -3.32 7.12
CA LEU A 10 13.03 -2.90 8.20
C LEU A 10 12.31 -2.81 9.55
N SER A 11 11.11 -2.23 9.58
CA SER A 11 10.32 -2.11 10.80
C SER A 11 9.89 -3.48 11.35
N ALA A 12 9.54 -4.43 10.47
CA ALA A 12 9.21 -5.80 10.85
C ALA A 12 10.42 -6.54 11.43
N LEU A 13 11.60 -6.46 10.78
CA LEU A 13 12.84 -7.05 11.29
C LEU A 13 13.19 -6.49 12.67
N LEU A 14 13.06 -5.18 12.87
CA LEU A 14 13.29 -4.54 14.16
C LEU A 14 12.26 -4.93 15.22
N ALA A 15 11.01 -5.15 14.82
CA ALA A 15 9.94 -5.61 15.69
C ALA A 15 10.20 -7.04 16.18
N VAL A 16 10.63 -7.94 15.28
CA VAL A 16 11.05 -9.32 15.62
C VAL A 16 12.27 -9.31 16.54
N ALA A 17 13.25 -8.46 16.25
CA ALA A 17 14.44 -8.26 17.10
C ALA A 17 14.16 -7.51 18.42
N LYS A 18 12.88 -7.23 18.74
CA LYS A 18 12.43 -6.51 19.96
C LYS A 18 13.12 -5.15 20.17
N ARG A 19 13.57 -4.50 19.10
CA ARG A 19 14.26 -3.21 19.15
C ARG A 19 13.25 -2.08 19.24
N LYS A 20 13.32 -1.22 20.27
CA LYS A 20 12.40 -0.08 20.49
C LYS A 20 12.26 0.88 19.28
N LYS A 21 13.28 0.95 18.42
CA LYS A 21 13.30 1.78 17.20
C LYS A 21 12.28 1.34 16.13
N TYR A 22 11.70 0.13 16.21
CA TYR A 22 10.73 -0.36 15.22
C TYR A 22 9.56 0.62 14.98
N ARG A 23 9.12 1.35 16.02
CA ARG A 23 8.03 2.33 15.94
C ARG A 23 8.33 3.50 15.02
N LEU A 24 9.57 4.01 15.05
CA LEU A 24 9.97 5.10 14.19
C LEU A 24 9.90 4.66 12.73
N TYR A 25 10.47 3.50 12.41
CA TYR A 25 10.43 2.96 11.04
C TYR A 25 9.02 2.55 10.60
N ALA A 26 8.18 2.05 11.51
CA ALA A 26 6.78 1.77 11.22
C ALA A 26 6.00 3.05 10.88
N MET A 27 6.25 4.15 11.61
CA MET A 27 5.67 5.45 11.28
C MET A 27 6.16 5.96 9.92
N LEU A 28 7.47 5.88 9.65
CA LEU A 28 8.03 6.29 8.36
C LEU A 28 7.48 5.43 7.20
N ALA A 29 7.29 4.12 7.41
CA ALA A 29 6.68 3.23 6.44
C ALA A 29 5.23 3.62 6.15
N PHE A 30 4.44 3.87 7.20
CA PHE A 30 3.05 4.34 7.06
C PHE A 30 2.97 5.67 6.32
N LEU A 31 3.79 6.67 6.68
CA LEU A 31 3.81 7.97 6.00
C LEU A 31 4.23 7.82 4.52
N SER A 32 5.23 7.00 4.25
CA SER A 32 5.68 6.72 2.86
C SER A 32 4.59 6.04 2.04
N LEU A 33 3.80 5.14 2.65
CA LEU A 33 2.66 4.49 2.00
C LEU A 33 1.49 5.45 1.82
N ALA A 34 1.20 6.31 2.80
CA ALA A 34 0.13 7.30 2.70
C ALA A 34 0.42 8.30 1.56
N ILE A 35 1.62 8.87 1.54
CA ILE A 35 2.02 9.84 0.51
C ILE A 35 2.16 9.14 -0.84
N GLY A 36 2.87 8.01 -0.90
CA GLY A 36 3.14 7.32 -2.15
C GLY A 36 1.93 6.61 -2.76
N GLY A 37 1.11 5.98 -1.92
CA GLY A 37 -0.01 5.13 -2.35
C GLY A 37 -1.33 5.87 -2.43
N MET A 38 -1.68 6.71 -1.45
CA MET A 38 -2.99 7.35 -1.38
C MET A 38 -3.01 8.78 -1.95
N ILE A 39 -1.85 9.43 -2.12
CA ILE A 39 -1.77 10.77 -2.71
C ILE A 39 -1.16 10.70 -4.10
N LEU A 40 0.11 10.27 -4.20
CA LEU A 40 0.81 10.23 -5.48
C LEU A 40 0.25 9.16 -6.44
N GLY A 41 -0.22 8.03 -5.92
CA GLY A 41 -0.87 6.97 -6.70
C GLY A 41 -2.05 7.50 -7.51
N PRO A 42 -3.13 8.01 -6.87
CA PRO A 42 -4.27 8.64 -7.53
C PRO A 42 -3.93 9.76 -8.51
N ILE A 43 -2.92 10.57 -8.18
CA ILE A 43 -2.47 11.65 -9.06
C ILE A 43 -1.89 11.07 -10.36
N VAL A 44 -0.98 10.09 -10.24
CA VAL A 44 -0.38 9.43 -11.41
C VAL A 44 -1.45 8.64 -12.19
N GLN A 45 -2.36 7.96 -11.50
CA GLN A 45 -3.51 7.27 -12.09
C GLN A 45 -4.32 8.22 -12.97
N LYS A 46 -4.62 9.42 -12.47
CA LYS A 46 -5.35 10.43 -13.23
C LYS A 46 -4.60 10.88 -14.48
N PHE A 47 -3.28 11.07 -14.40
CA PHE A 47 -2.49 11.44 -15.56
C PHE A 47 -2.42 10.33 -16.60
N ALA A 48 -2.51 9.06 -16.19
CA ALA A 48 -2.47 7.91 -17.09
C ALA A 48 -3.83 7.53 -17.69
N PHE A 49 -4.90 7.58 -16.88
CA PHE A 49 -6.22 7.04 -17.21
C PHE A 49 -7.37 8.04 -17.00
N GLY A 50 -7.10 9.30 -16.66
CA GLY A 50 -8.14 10.32 -16.46
C GLY A 50 -8.95 10.21 -15.16
N GLU A 51 -8.87 9.08 -14.45
CA GLU A 51 -9.55 8.85 -13.18
C GLU A 51 -8.59 8.87 -11.98
N PHE A 52 -9.01 9.47 -10.86
CA PHE A 52 -8.19 9.52 -9.64
C PHE A 52 -8.17 8.19 -8.89
N TRP A 53 -9.24 7.40 -8.95
CA TRP A 53 -9.36 6.16 -8.19
C TRP A 53 -10.40 5.25 -8.84
N THR A 54 -9.99 4.04 -9.13
CA THR A 54 -10.74 2.99 -9.81
C THR A 54 -10.97 1.77 -8.93
N GLY A 55 -10.52 1.80 -7.68
CA GLY A 55 -10.81 0.76 -6.67
C GLY A 55 -12.13 0.99 -5.92
N ILE A 56 -12.41 0.12 -4.96
CA ILE A 56 -13.64 0.18 -4.14
C ILE A 56 -13.70 1.52 -3.38
N PRO A 57 -14.87 2.19 -3.31
CA PRO A 57 -16.20 1.77 -3.79
C PRO A 57 -16.54 2.21 -5.22
N PHE A 58 -15.67 2.94 -5.92
CA PHE A 58 -15.97 3.55 -7.21
C PHE A 58 -15.71 2.61 -8.41
N GLY A 59 -14.87 1.59 -8.23
CA GLY A 59 -14.63 0.52 -9.19
C GLY A 59 -14.05 -0.73 -8.55
N TYR A 60 -13.50 -1.61 -9.37
CA TYR A 60 -12.95 -2.92 -8.95
C TYR A 60 -11.50 -3.13 -9.37
N ASP A 61 -10.77 -2.06 -9.72
CA ASP A 61 -9.38 -2.14 -10.14
C ASP A 61 -8.50 -2.81 -9.07
N LEU A 62 -7.78 -3.85 -9.50
CA LEU A 62 -7.00 -4.67 -8.58
C LEU A 62 -5.82 -3.89 -7.98
N THR A 63 -5.22 -2.95 -8.73
CA THR A 63 -4.06 -2.17 -8.29
C THR A 63 -4.43 -1.19 -7.18
N ASP A 64 -5.57 -0.53 -7.32
CA ASP A 64 -6.11 0.36 -6.28
C ASP A 64 -6.55 -0.42 -5.04
N ASN A 65 -7.25 -1.54 -5.22
CA ASN A 65 -7.71 -2.39 -4.12
C ASN A 65 -6.54 -2.99 -3.32
N LYS A 66 -5.48 -3.43 -4.00
CA LYS A 66 -4.22 -3.87 -3.38
C LYS A 66 -3.65 -2.78 -2.48
N THR A 67 -3.50 -1.57 -3.02
CA THR A 67 -2.96 -0.42 -2.30
C THR A 67 -3.83 -0.06 -1.09
N LEU A 68 -5.16 -0.13 -1.24
CA LEU A 68 -6.12 0.11 -0.16
C LEU A 68 -5.99 -0.91 0.98
N ILE A 69 -5.91 -2.22 0.65
CA ILE A 69 -5.71 -3.28 1.64
C ILE A 69 -4.42 -3.04 2.42
N ALA A 70 -3.32 -2.80 1.71
CA ALA A 70 -2.04 -2.47 2.33
C ALA A 70 -2.15 -1.26 3.27
N PHE A 71 -2.84 -0.20 2.83
CA PHE A 71 -3.01 1.02 3.59
C PHE A 71 -3.85 0.81 4.87
N ILE A 72 -4.91 0.01 4.82
CA ILE A 72 -5.75 -0.31 5.98
C ILE A 72 -4.94 -1.04 7.05
N PHE A 73 -4.20 -2.09 6.68
CA PHE A 73 -3.38 -2.84 7.64
C PHE A 73 -2.25 -2.00 8.23
N TRP A 74 -1.65 -1.11 7.45
CA TRP A 74 -0.64 -0.17 7.96
C TRP A 74 -1.23 0.91 8.87
N THR A 75 -2.43 1.39 8.58
CA THR A 75 -3.18 2.31 9.46
C THR A 75 -3.47 1.65 10.80
N LEU A 76 -3.94 0.39 10.79
CA LEU A 76 -4.15 -0.39 12.02
C LEU A 76 -2.83 -0.60 12.78
N ALA A 77 -1.76 -0.98 12.09
CA ALA A 77 -0.44 -1.14 12.72
C ALA A 77 0.05 0.15 13.38
N PHE A 78 -0.14 1.29 12.74
CA PHE A 78 0.20 2.60 13.28
C PHE A 78 -0.64 2.94 14.52
N ILE A 79 -1.97 2.93 14.40
CA ILE A 79 -2.90 3.31 15.48
C ILE A 79 -2.71 2.42 16.71
N LEU A 80 -2.63 1.10 16.52
CA LEU A 80 -2.47 0.15 17.63
C LEU A 80 -1.10 0.28 18.32
N ASN A 81 -0.10 0.86 17.65
CA ASN A 81 1.21 1.13 18.23
C ASN A 81 1.36 2.54 18.84
N LEU A 82 0.36 3.43 18.67
CA LEU A 82 0.32 4.73 19.35
C LEU A 82 0.14 4.56 20.87
N LYS A 83 -0.85 3.75 21.28
CA LYS A 83 -1.21 3.55 22.70
C LYS A 83 -0.50 2.36 23.37
N GLY A 84 0.09 1.44 22.61
CA GLY A 84 0.72 0.22 23.15
C GLY A 84 1.91 -0.26 22.33
N ARG A 85 2.73 -1.18 22.87
CA ARG A 85 3.79 -1.86 22.10
C ARG A 85 3.23 -3.16 21.55
N ARG A 86 2.80 -3.17 20.29
CA ARG A 86 2.29 -4.36 19.61
C ARG A 86 3.12 -4.66 18.37
N PRO A 87 4.36 -5.19 18.56
CA PRO A 87 5.28 -5.46 17.45
C PRO A 87 4.71 -6.49 16.45
N TRP A 88 3.87 -7.42 16.90
CA TRP A 88 3.25 -8.43 16.04
C TRP A 88 2.34 -7.82 14.96
N VAL A 89 1.68 -6.68 15.23
CA VAL A 89 0.82 -6.01 14.24
C VAL A 89 1.65 -5.39 13.13
N VAL A 90 2.85 -4.88 13.45
CA VAL A 90 3.79 -4.35 12.45
C VAL A 90 4.31 -5.46 11.55
N VAL A 91 4.63 -6.62 12.13
CA VAL A 91 5.03 -7.80 11.34
C VAL A 91 3.90 -8.25 10.42
N LEU A 92 2.67 -8.34 10.92
CA LEU A 92 1.50 -8.69 10.12
C LEU A 92 1.29 -7.71 8.95
N ALA A 93 1.33 -6.41 9.22
CA ALA A 93 1.17 -5.39 8.18
C ALA A 93 2.29 -5.44 7.13
N ALA A 94 3.53 -5.73 7.54
CA ALA A 94 4.65 -5.89 6.61
C ALA A 94 4.50 -7.14 5.72
N VAL A 95 4.03 -8.26 6.28
CA VAL A 95 3.74 -9.47 5.50
C VAL A 95 2.63 -9.21 4.49
N ILE A 96 1.57 -8.51 4.89
CA ILE A 96 0.47 -8.17 3.98
C ILE A 96 0.94 -7.22 2.87
N LEU A 97 1.73 -6.20 3.21
CA LEU A 97 2.34 -5.31 2.22
C LEU A 97 3.16 -6.11 1.20
N LEU A 98 4.04 -6.99 1.68
CA LEU A 98 4.83 -7.87 0.81
C LEU A 98 3.95 -8.75 -0.07
N ALA A 99 2.92 -9.39 0.49
CA ALA A 99 2.02 -10.26 -0.25
C ALA A 99 1.29 -9.48 -1.36
N VAL A 100 0.73 -8.32 -1.03
CA VAL A 100 0.01 -7.45 -1.95
C VAL A 100 0.89 -7.02 -3.14
N TYR A 101 2.11 -6.57 -2.88
CA TYR A 101 3.05 -6.16 -3.92
C TYR A 101 3.74 -7.32 -4.65
N SER A 102 3.61 -8.55 -4.13
CA SER A 102 4.09 -9.75 -4.82
C SER A 102 3.09 -10.24 -5.88
N ILE A 103 1.83 -9.81 -5.81
CA ILE A 103 0.83 -10.16 -6.83
C ILE A 103 1.14 -9.35 -8.10
N PRO A 104 1.38 -10.01 -9.25
CA PRO A 104 1.71 -9.33 -10.50
C PRO A 104 0.68 -8.25 -10.88
N HIS A 105 1.17 -7.15 -11.46
CA HIS A 105 0.32 -6.10 -12.02
C HIS A 105 -0.37 -6.51 -13.33
N SER A 106 0.08 -7.59 -13.97
CA SER A 106 -0.47 -8.13 -15.22
C SER A 106 -1.81 -8.88 -15.06
N MET A 107 -2.42 -8.83 -13.88
CA MET A 107 -3.76 -9.40 -13.66
C MET A 107 -4.72 -8.27 -13.32
N MET A 108 -5.69 -8.02 -14.20
CA MET A 108 -6.90 -7.24 -13.89
C MET A 108 -6.63 -5.78 -13.43
N GLY A 109 -5.66 -5.13 -14.07
CA GLY A 109 -5.46 -3.69 -13.95
C GLY A 109 -6.22 -2.93 -15.03
N SER A 110 -6.51 -1.66 -14.79
CA SER A 110 -7.04 -0.75 -15.80
C SER A 110 -6.04 -0.57 -16.93
N GLU A 111 -6.43 -0.90 -18.15
CA GLU A 111 -5.60 -0.73 -19.35
C GLU A 111 -6.28 0.24 -20.33
N LEU A 112 -5.48 1.09 -20.96
CA LEU A 112 -5.94 1.93 -22.06
C LEU A 112 -5.96 1.08 -23.33
N ASN A 113 -7.13 0.86 -23.90
CA ASN A 113 -7.24 0.17 -25.17
C ASN A 113 -6.87 1.14 -26.31
N TYR A 114 -5.66 1.01 -26.85
CA TYR A 114 -5.12 1.87 -27.90
C TYR A 114 -5.94 1.86 -29.21
N SER A 115 -6.77 0.85 -29.44
CA SER A 115 -7.63 0.77 -30.63
C SER A 115 -8.96 1.50 -30.47
N SER A 116 -9.51 1.60 -29.25
CA SER A 116 -10.81 2.26 -29.00
C SER A 116 -10.68 3.58 -28.24
N GLY A 117 -9.51 3.88 -27.67
CA GLY A 117 -9.30 5.02 -26.76
C GLY A 117 -10.09 4.91 -25.45
N GLN A 118 -10.72 3.76 -25.19
CA GLN A 118 -11.52 3.52 -23.99
C GLN A 118 -10.68 2.80 -22.94
N ILE A 119 -10.95 3.14 -21.68
CA ILE A 119 -10.36 2.48 -20.53
C ILE A 119 -11.16 1.20 -20.29
N THR A 120 -10.49 0.06 -20.39
CA THR A 120 -11.10 -1.24 -20.08
C THR A 120 -10.45 -1.79 -18.83
N THR A 121 -11.27 -2.09 -17.82
CA THR A 121 -10.86 -2.82 -16.62
C THR A 121 -11.01 -4.32 -16.93
N GLY A 122 -9.90 -5.07 -16.90
CA GLY A 122 -9.89 -6.52 -17.13
C GLY A 122 -10.39 -7.33 -15.94
#